data_AF-H9LEF5-F1
#
_entry.id   AF-H9LEF5-F1
#
_cell.length_a   1.000
_cell.length_b   1.000
_cell.length_c   1.000
_cell.angle_alpha   90.00
_cell.angle_beta   90.00
_cell.angle_gamma   90.00
#
_symmetry.space_group_name_H-M   'P 1'
#
loop_
_entity.id
_entity.type
_entity.pdbx_description
1 polymer ?
#
loop_
_entity_poly.entity_id
_entity_poly.type
_entity_poly.pdbx_seq_one_letter_code
_entity_poly.pdbx_strand_id
1 'polypeptide(L)' 'LLISVILCAGSCNFSEIVLAQTRIWFVFPLFPVFLMFFISCSAETNRAP' A
#
# COMPACT_ATOMS: atom_id res chain seq x y z
N LEU A 1 -1.12 0.06 -7.79
CA LEU A 1 -0.98 -0.29 -6.36
C LEU A 1 -0.99 0.96 -5.48
N LEU A 2 -0.08 1.91 -5.70
CA LEU A 2 -0.05 3.18 -4.96
C LEU A 2 -1.35 4.02 -5.09
N ILE A 3 -1.91 4.13 -6.30
CA ILE A 3 -3.21 4.79 -6.53
C ILE A 3 -4.34 4.19 -5.68
N SER A 4 -4.38 2.86 -5.52
CA SER A 4 -5.42 2.18 -4.74
C SER A 4 -5.36 2.56 -3.26
N VAL A 5 -4.15 2.75 -2.71
CA VAL A 5 -3.96 3.19 -1.32
C VAL A 5 -4.31 4.67 -1.14
N ILE A 6 -3.98 5.50 -2.13
CA ILE A 6 -4.32 6.93 -2.14
C ILE A 6 -5.85 7.13 -2.22
N LEU A 7 -6.55 6.30 -3.02
CA LEU A 7 -8.02 6.29 -3.08
C LEU A 7 -8.66 5.87 -1.76
N CYS A 8 -8.11 4.88 -1.07
CA CYS A 8 -8.60 4.48 0.26
C CYS A 8 -8.33 5.54 1.34
N ALA A 9 -7.24 6.30 1.22
CA ALA A 9 -6.90 7.38 2.16
C ALA A 9 -7.61 8.71 1.83
N GLY A 10 -8.09 8.90 0.60
CA GLY A 10 -8.76 10.13 0.16
C GLY A 10 -7.85 11.35 0.04
N SER A 11 -6.54 11.19 0.26
CA SER A 11 -5.55 12.27 0.27
C SER A 11 -4.20 11.76 -0.21
N CYS A 12 -3.43 12.63 -0.87
CA CYS A 12 -2.06 12.36 -1.30
C CYS A 12 -1.02 12.62 -0.20
N ASN A 13 -1.45 13.06 0.99
CA ASN A 13 -0.54 13.38 2.09
C ASN A 13 -0.24 12.13 2.93
N PHE A 14 1.04 11.84 3.17
CA PHE A 14 1.48 10.68 3.97
C PHE A 14 0.91 10.69 5.39
N SER A 15 0.77 11.85 6.04
CA SER A 15 0.15 11.93 7.38
C SER A 15 -1.31 11.49 7.37
N GLU A 16 -2.08 11.91 6.37
CA GLU A 16 -3.50 11.52 6.23
C GLU A 16 -3.64 10.03 5.93
N ILE A 17 -2.72 9.46 5.15
CA ILE A 17 -2.68 8.01 4.86
C ILE A 17 -2.47 7.20 6.15
N VAL A 18 -1.58 7.64 7.04
CA VAL A 18 -1.33 6.97 8.34
C VAL A 18 -2.51 7.18 9.29
N LEU A 19 -3.10 8.38 9.32
CA LEU A 19 -4.29 8.67 10.12
C LEU A 19 -5.49 7.82 9.69
N ALA A 20 -5.71 7.64 8.38
CA ALA A 20 -6.76 6.78 7.84
C ALA A 20 -6.57 5.28 8.21
N GLN A 21 -5.33 4.86 8.47
CA GLN A 21 -4.98 3.50 8.91
C GLN A 21 -5.13 3.27 10.43
N THR A 22 -5.47 4.30 11.21
CA THR A 22 -5.56 4.21 12.70
C THR A 22 -6.61 3.20 13.16
N ARG A 23 -7.70 3.03 12.42
CA ARG A 23 -8.85 2.19 12.84
C ARG A 23 -8.72 0.73 12.36
N ILE A 24 -8.25 0.53 11.13
CA ILE A 24 -8.00 -0.77 10.51
C ILE A 24 -6.79 -0.62 9.60
N TRP A 25 -5.84 -1.54 9.74
CA TRP A 25 -4.67 -1.57 8.88
C TRP A 25 -5.07 -2.04 7.49
N PHE A 26 -4.62 -1.33 6.43
CA PHE A 26 -4.91 -1.72 5.05
C PHE A 26 -4.36 -3.10 4.65
N VAL A 27 -3.49 -3.69 5.45
CA VAL A 27 -3.01 -5.08 5.29
C VAL A 27 -4.14 -6.10 5.33
N PHE A 28 -5.15 -5.93 6.19
CA PHE A 28 -6.24 -6.90 6.33
C PHE A 28 -7.24 -6.88 5.16
N PRO A 29 -7.83 -5.73 4.79
CA PRO A 29 -8.78 -5.67 3.68
C PRO A 29 -8.10 -5.73 2.31
N LEU A 30 -6.83 -5.30 2.18
CA LEU A 30 -6.11 -5.26 0.91
C LEU A 30 -4.91 -6.22 0.87
N PHE A 31 -4.98 -7.37 1.54
CA PHE A 31 -3.95 -8.41 1.51
C PHE A 31 -3.39 -8.76 0.11
N PRO A 32 -4.22 -8.98 -0.94
CA PRO A 32 -3.69 -9.25 -2.29
C PRO A 32 -2.92 -8.07 -2.89
N VAL A 33 -3.32 -6.83 -2.58
CA VAL A 33 -2.63 -5.62 -3.05
C VAL A 33 -1.30 -5.43 -2.33
N PHE A 34 -1.23 -5.80 -1.05
CA PHE A 34 0.02 -5.82 -0.29
C PHE A 34 1.02 -6.82 -0.89
N LEU A 35 0.59 -8.03 -1.24
CA LEU A 35 1.46 -9.01 -1.92
C LEU A 35 1.95 -8.51 -3.28
N MET A 36 1.06 -7.93 -4.09
CA MET A 36 1.47 -7.34 -5.37
C MET A 36 2.47 -6.19 -5.17
N PHE A 37 2.30 -5.37 -4.14
CA PHE A 37 3.22 -4.28 -3.83
C PHE A 37 4.59 -4.81 -3.40
N PHE A 38 4.60 -5.86 -2.57
CA PHE A 38 5.83 -6.51 -2.15
C PHE A 38 6.60 -7.12 -3.33
N ILE A 39 5.91 -7.80 -4.24
CA ILE A 39 6.51 -8.38 -5.45
C ILE A 39 7.03 -7.27 -6.38
N SER A 40 6.26 -6.19 -6.58
CA SER A 40 6.70 -5.04 -7.38
C SER A 40 7.92 -4.34 -6.77
N CYS A 41 7.97 -4.15 -5.45
CA CYS A 41 9.16 -3.62 -4.78
C CYS A 41 10.36 -4.55 -4.95
N SER A 42 10.17 -5.87 -4.78
CA SER A 42 11.23 -6.87 -4.97
C SER A 42 11.78 -6.83 -6.41
N ALA A 43 10.89 -6.73 -7.40
CA ALA A 43 11.23 -6.61 -8.81
C ALA A 43 11.91 -5.27 -9.15
N GLU A 44 11.50 -4.16 -8.53
CA GLU A 44 12.08 -2.83 -8.73
C GLU A 44 13.51 -2.73 -8.22
N THR A 45 13.82 -3.38 -7.08
CA THR A 45 15.21 -3.58 -6.63
C THR A 45 16.05 -4.48 -7.55
N ASN A 46 15.50 -4.92 -8.69
CA ASN A 46 16.15 -5.79 -9.67
C ASN A 46 16.67 -7.10 -9.06
N ARG A 47 16.10 -7.52 -7.92
CA ARG A 47 16.24 -8.89 -7.43
C ARG A 47 15.13 -9.73 -8.05
N ALA A 48 15.34 -10.09 -9.30
CA ALA A 48 14.92 -11.43 -9.75
C ALA A 48 15.57 -12.45 -8.78
N PRO A 49 14.93 -13.61 -8.51
CA PRO A 49 15.23 -14.47 -7.36
C PRO A 49 16.72 -14.70 -7.07
#